data_AF-A0A968VTT0-F1
#
_entry.id   AF-A0A968VTT0-F1
#
_cell.length_a   1.000
_cell.length_b   1.000
_cell.length_c   1.000
_cell.angle_alpha   90.00
_cell.angle_beta   90.00
_cell.angle_gamma   90.00
#
_symmetry.space_group_name_H-M   'P 1'
#
loop_
_entity.id
_entity.type
_entity.pdbx_description
1 polymer ?
#
loop_
_entity_poly.entity_id
_entity_poly.type
_entity_poly.pdbx_seq_one_letter_code
_entity_poly.pdbx_strand_id
1 'polypeptide(L)'
;MDLEVLKKKISSYRTEGGHLTKVPDELIMEILMAWEQWTGPAKGFYSAVGVNQHKLAVILGKAKKLRREEFFPVEDFKEIKNCAGSGRRRRVWTLHD
;
A
#
# COMPACT_ATOMS: atom_id res chain seq x y z
N MET A 1 9.63 5.16 -12.09
CA MET A 1 10.76 6.04 -11.67
C MET A 1 11.90 5.15 -11.22
N ASP A 2 13.15 5.55 -11.44
CA ASP A 2 14.32 4.76 -11.04
C ASP A 2 14.45 4.65 -9.51
N LEU A 3 14.79 3.45 -9.00
CA LEU A 3 14.89 3.17 -7.57
C LEU A 3 16.00 3.96 -6.88
N GLU A 4 17.07 4.30 -7.60
CA GLU A 4 18.16 5.10 -7.05
C GLU A 4 17.71 6.53 -6.75
N VAL A 5 16.88 7.10 -7.63
CA VAL A 5 16.32 8.44 -7.41
C VAL A 5 15.32 8.42 -6.26
N LEU A 6 14.48 7.38 -6.18
CA LEU A 6 13.53 7.22 -5.08
C LEU A 6 14.26 7.10 -3.73
N LYS A 7 15.33 6.30 -3.68
CA LYS A 7 16.19 6.16 -2.51
C LYS A 7 16.80 7.50 -2.07
N LYS A 8 17.30 8.31 -3.01
CA LYS A 8 17.84 9.65 -2.71
C LYS A 8 16.78 10.55 -2.09
N LYS A 9 15.58 10.60 -2.67
CA LYS A 9 14.46 11.40 -2.11
C LYS A 9 14.12 10.95 -0.70
N ILE A 10 13.99 9.64 -0.48
CA ILE A 10 13.64 9.07 0.84
C ILE A 10 14.73 9.35 1.88
N SER A 11 16.00 9.34 1.47
CA SER A 11 17.12 9.68 2.35
C SER A 11 17.03 11.09 2.92
N SER A 12 16.41 12.04 2.22
CA SER A 12 16.21 13.41 2.71
C SER A 12 15.17 13.52 3.85
N TYR A 13 14.26 12.55 3.97
CA TYR A 13 13.22 12.52 5.02
C TYR A 13 13.57 11.58 6.19
N ARG A 14 14.79 11.06 6.19
CA ARG A 14 15.30 10.14 7.20
C ARG A 14 15.93 10.95 8.34
N THR A 15 15.50 10.69 9.57
CA THR A 15 16.15 11.23 10.76
C THR A 15 17.45 10.47 11.07
N GLU A 16 18.33 11.05 11.89
CA GLU A 16 19.58 10.40 12.33
C GLU A 16 19.34 9.02 12.96
N GLY A 17 18.18 8.79 13.59
CA GLY A 17 17.76 7.49 14.13
C GLY A 17 17.24 6.48 13.09
N GLY A 18 17.28 6.82 11.80
CA GLY A 18 16.80 5.95 10.72
C GLY A 18 15.28 5.88 10.56
N HIS A 19 14.55 6.84 11.14
CA HIS A 19 13.10 6.92 11.01
C HIS A 19 12.71 7.82 9.84
N LEU A 20 11.73 7.37 9.05
CA LEU A 20 11.05 8.24 8.10
C LEU A 20 9.98 9.03 8.84
N THR A 21 10.13 10.35 8.83
CA THR A 21 9.18 11.29 9.45
C THR A 21 8.83 12.38 8.47
N LYS A 22 7.57 12.84 8.48
CA LYS A 22 7.08 13.93 7.60
C LYS A 22 7.28 13.65 6.11
N VAL A 23 7.05 12.41 5.69
CA VAL A 23 7.07 12.04 4.26
C VAL A 23 5.83 12.66 3.60
N PRO A 24 5.99 13.52 2.57
CA PRO A 24 4.86 14.13 1.88
C PRO A 24 4.07 13.10 1.07
N ASP A 25 2.78 13.34 0.93
CA ASP A 25 1.81 12.47 0.25
C ASP A 25 2.24 12.15 -1.20
N GLU A 26 2.82 13.12 -1.91
CA GLU A 26 3.43 12.94 -3.23
C GLU A 26 4.52 11.84 -3.23
N LEU A 27 5.44 11.89 -2.26
CA LEU A 27 6.50 10.88 -2.14
C LEU A 27 5.93 9.51 -1.73
N ILE A 28 4.85 9.50 -0.93
CA ILE A 28 4.13 8.28 -0.57
C ILE A 28 3.52 7.63 -1.82
N MET A 29 2.94 8.42 -2.73
CA MET A 29 2.42 7.93 -4.01
C MET A 29 3.53 7.45 -4.95
N GLU A 30 4.67 8.16 -5.02
CA GLU A 30 5.83 7.70 -5.79
C GLU A 30 6.35 6.33 -5.31
N ILE A 31 6.39 6.12 -3.99
CA ILE A 31 6.76 4.83 -3.38
C ILE A 31 5.77 3.74 -3.78
N LEU A 32 4.47 4.05 -3.82
CA LEU A 32 3.44 3.11 -4.24
C LEU A 32 3.59 2.72 -5.72
N MET A 33 3.81 3.69 -6.61
CA MET A 33 4.02 3.43 -8.03
C MET A 33 5.27 2.57 -8.28
N ALA A 34 6.37 2.87 -7.58
CA ALA A 34 7.59 2.07 -7.67
C ALA A 34 7.39 0.65 -7.13
N TRP A 35 6.56 0.48 -6.08
CA TRP A 35 6.18 -0.82 -5.55
C TRP A 35 5.33 -1.63 -6.55
N GLU A 36 4.39 -0.99 -7.25
CA GLU A 36 3.57 -1.65 -8.28
C GLU A 36 4.39 -2.02 -9.53
N GLN A 37 5.40 -1.22 -9.88
CA GLN A 37 6.31 -1.52 -10.98
C GLN A 37 7.36 -2.59 -10.63
N TRP A 38 7.59 -2.87 -9.34
CA TRP A 38 8.60 -3.82 -8.92
C TRP A 38 8.20 -5.27 -9.24
N THR A 39 8.99 -5.93 -10.08
CA THR A 39 8.77 -7.32 -10.52
C THR A 39 9.55 -8.35 -9.70
N GLY A 40 10.41 -7.91 -8.79
CA GLY A 40 11.26 -8.76 -7.96
C GLY A 40 10.62 -9.17 -6.62
N PRO A 41 11.36 -9.87 -5.75
CA PRO A 41 10.89 -10.22 -4.41
C PRO A 41 10.73 -8.97 -3.53
N ALA A 42 9.70 -8.96 -2.68
CA ALA A 42 9.41 -7.86 -1.74
C ALA A 42 10.63 -7.43 -0.90
N LYS A 43 11.41 -8.41 -0.43
CA LYS A 43 12.63 -8.17 0.35
C LYS A 43 13.68 -7.36 -0.42
N GLY A 44 13.81 -7.60 -1.72
CA GLY A 44 14.74 -6.89 -2.59
C GLY A 44 14.36 -5.41 -2.73
N PHE A 45 13.06 -5.11 -2.80
CA PHE A 45 12.59 -3.73 -2.82
C PHE A 45 12.96 -2.99 -1.52
N TYR A 46 12.74 -3.59 -0.35
CA TYR A 46 13.08 -2.95 0.92
C TYR A 46 14.58 -2.64 1.03
N SER A 47 15.43 -3.55 0.58
CA SER A 47 16.89 -3.35 0.53
C SER A 47 17.29 -2.29 -0.49
N ALA A 48 16.65 -2.26 -1.67
CA ALA A 48 16.93 -1.28 -2.72
C ALA A 48 16.59 0.15 -2.26
N VAL A 49 15.45 0.32 -1.59
CA VAL A 49 15.00 1.62 -1.08
C VAL A 49 15.71 2.00 0.24
N GLY A 50 16.32 1.05 0.93
CA GLY A 50 17.12 1.30 2.14
C GLY A 50 16.28 1.63 3.38
N VAL A 51 15.03 1.16 3.41
CA VAL A 51 14.05 1.44 4.48
C VAL A 51 13.66 0.17 5.22
N ASN A 52 13.30 0.31 6.49
CA ASN A 52 12.74 -0.79 7.26
C ASN A 52 11.40 -1.24 6.65
N GLN A 53 11.28 -2.56 6.41
CA GLN A 53 10.08 -3.22 5.88
C GLN A 53 8.80 -2.81 6.60
N HIS A 54 8.82 -2.72 7.94
CA HIS A 54 7.64 -2.36 8.72
C HIS A 54 7.17 -0.93 8.43
N LYS A 55 8.10 0.01 8.30
CA LYS A 55 7.77 1.41 8.03
C LYS A 55 7.28 1.58 6.60
N LEU A 56 7.90 0.88 5.64
CA LEU A 56 7.45 0.92 4.27
C LEU A 56 6.06 0.29 4.09
N ALA A 57 5.73 -0.79 4.82
CA ALA A 57 4.38 -1.36 4.83
C ALA A 57 3.32 -0.36 5.34
N VAL A 58 3.64 0.40 6.40
CA VAL A 58 2.76 1.47 6.89
C VAL A 58 2.59 2.59 5.86
N ILE A 59 3.67 3.00 5.20
CA ILE A 59 3.64 4.01 4.13
C ILE A 59 2.80 3.53 2.94
N LEU A 60 2.99 2.29 2.49
CA LEU A 60 2.19 1.70 1.41
C LEU A 60 0.70 1.59 1.80
N GLY A 61 0.41 1.24 3.06
CA GLY A 61 -0.96 1.25 3.57
C GLY A 61 -1.59 2.64 3.54
N LYS A 62 -0.83 3.67 3.94
CA LYS A 62 -1.24 5.08 3.83
C LYS A 62 -1.42 5.50 2.37
N ALA A 63 -0.51 5.13 1.48
CA ALA A 63 -0.59 5.43 0.05
C ALA A 63 -1.87 4.86 -0.57
N LYS A 64 -2.19 3.60 -0.28
CA LYS A 64 -3.41 2.95 -0.75
C LYS A 64 -4.67 3.59 -0.17
N LYS A 65 -4.60 4.05 1.08
CA LYS A 65 -5.69 4.79 1.74
C LYS A 65 -5.89 6.16 1.07
N LEU A 66 -4.83 6.92 0.84
CA LEU A 66 -4.87 8.18 0.11
C LEU A 66 -5.42 8.00 -1.30
N ARG A 67 -4.97 6.98 -2.04
CA ARG A 67 -5.53 6.65 -3.37
C ARG A 67 -7.03 6.34 -3.33
N ARG A 68 -7.54 5.82 -2.21
CA ARG A 68 -8.97 5.55 -2.03
C ARG A 68 -9.73 6.82 -1.67
N GLU A 69 -9.17 7.66 -0.82
CA GLU A 69 -9.78 8.91 -0.35
C GLU A 69 -9.76 10.01 -1.43
N GLU A 70 -8.74 10.05 -2.29
CA GLU A 70 -8.71 10.93 -3.47
C GLU A 70 -9.64 10.44 -4.60
N PHE A 71 -9.89 9.12 -4.71
CA PHE A 71 -10.77 8.54 -5.73
C PHE A 71 -12.24 8.44 -5.28
N PHE A 72 -12.52 8.62 -3.99
CA PHE A 72 -13.87 8.78 -3.46
C PHE A 72 -14.04 10.24 -3.03
N PRO A 73 -14.42 11.16 -3.94
CA PRO A 73 -15.26 12.24 -3.48
C PRO A 73 -16.45 11.58 -2.77
N VAL A 74 -16.79 12.10 -1.60
CA VAL A 74 -18.07 11.84 -0.94
C VAL A 74 -19.16 12.50 -1.81
N GLU A 75 -19.35 11.99 -3.02
CA GLU A 75 -20.46 12.33 -3.90
C GLU A 75 -21.01 11.02 -4.46
N ASP A 76 -22.28 10.78 -4.15
CA ASP A 76 -23.13 9.69 -4.64
C ASP A 76 -22.83 8.27 -4.17
N PHE A 77 -23.28 7.99 -2.94
CA PHE A 77 -23.89 6.69 -2.64
C PHE A 77 -25.17 6.54 -3.49
N LYS A 78 -25.02 6.12 -4.75
CA LYS A 78 -26.16 5.68 -5.55
C LYS A 78 -26.42 4.22 -5.22
N GLU A 79 -27.45 4.00 -4.39
CA GLU A 79 -27.99 2.69 -4.07
C GLU A 79 -28.32 1.93 -5.37
N ILE A 80 -27.43 1.03 -5.79
CA ILE A 80 -27.77 0.03 -6.81
C ILE A 80 -28.50 -1.09 -6.09
N LYS A 81 -29.82 -1.01 -6.12
CA LYS A 81 -30.74 -2.10 -5.77
C LYS A 81 -30.64 -3.19 -6.83
N ASN A 82 -29.60 -4.03 -6.77
CA ASN A 82 -29.59 -5.30 -7.49
C ASN A 82 -29.99 -6.43 -6.55
N CYS A 83 -31.26 -6.77 -6.63
CA CYS A 83 -31.88 -7.94 -6.03
C CYS A 83 -31.49 -9.19 -6.83
N ALA A 84 -30.73 -10.10 -6.23
CA ALA A 84 -30.55 -11.54 -6.52
C ALA A 84 -29.20 -11.94 -5.92
N GLY A 85 -29.06 -12.82 -4.95
CA GLY A 85 -29.71 -14.12 -4.81
C GLY A 85 -28.60 -15.18 -4.85
N SER A 86 -28.49 -15.95 -3.77
CA SER A 86 -27.60 -17.12 -3.57
C SER A 86 -26.10 -16.79 -3.33
N GLY A 87 -25.39 -17.39 -2.38
CA GLY A 87 -25.72 -18.50 -1.51
C GLY A 87 -24.70 -18.64 -0.38
N ARG A 88 -25.19 -19.21 0.73
CA ARG A 88 -24.42 -19.66 1.89
C ARG A 88 -23.22 -20.50 1.43
N ARG A 89 -22.02 -20.22 1.97
CA ARG A 89 -21.05 -21.28 2.27
C ARG A 89 -20.79 -21.30 3.76
N ARG A 90 -21.61 -22.10 4.45
CA ARG A 90 -21.23 -22.75 5.70
C ARG A 90 -19.91 -23.47 5.43
N ARG A 91 -18.86 -23.18 6.21
CA ARG A 91 -17.75 -24.12 6.35
C ARG A 91 -18.30 -25.32 7.11
N VAL A 92 -18.64 -26.36 6.36
CA VAL A 92 -18.85 -27.69 6.91
C VAL A 92 -17.46 -28.18 7.33
N TRP A 93 -17.27 -28.39 8.62
CA TRP A 93 -16.16 -29.20 9.12
C TRP A 93 -16.73 -30.60 9.31
N THR A 94 -16.46 -31.47 8.35
CA THR A 94 -16.61 -32.91 8.48
C THR A 94 -15.40 -33.54 7.80
N LEU A 95 -14.50 -34.15 8.57
CA LEU A 95 -14.18 -35.58 8.43
C LEU A 95 -13.17 -36.04 9.50
N HIS A 96 -13.53 -37.18 10.15
CA HIS A 96 -12.71 -38.31 10.65
C HIS A 96 -11.39 -38.01 11.38
N ASP A 97 -11.10 -38.55 12.55
CA ASP A 97 -11.34 -39.90 13.11
C ASP A 97 -11.68 -39.82 14.61
#